data_AF-A0A0F8VLT0-F1
#
_entry.id   AF-A0A0F8VLT0-F1
#
_cell.length_a   1.000
_cell.length_b   1.000
_cell.length_c   1.000
_cell.angle_alpha   90.00
_cell.angle_beta   90.00
_cell.angle_gamma   90.00
#
_symmetry.space_group_name_H-M   'P 1'
#
loop_
_entity.id
_entity.type
_entity.pdbx_description
1 polymer ?
#
loop_
_entity_poly.entity_id
_entity_poly.type
_entity_poly.pdbx_seq_one_letter_code
_entity_poly.pdbx_strand_id
1 'polypeptide(L)'
;MAKNISTITPLFPAMKYTLSGFTFTEGTIWFLYYSLFHPRDYTYEDCATSGGCHENDLESIQIVVEKDNTPFGRLRVFETLAHQSIYLYTLGDTAGGNFLKINGKVELEEDHPVVYVEALGYGIYGHKLISRIHLYLGGVVTYRVGEQAEVPESTKDENVLYELVPIYETLWQRRAKMGDGESFD
;
A
#
# COMPACT_ATOMS: atom_id res chain seq x y z
N MET A 1 -17.63 -42.13 -2.09
CA MET A 1 -16.79 -41.33 -1.17
C MET A 1 -16.59 -39.96 -1.80
N ALA A 2 -17.47 -39.02 -1.48
CA ALA A 2 -17.28 -37.62 -1.85
C ALA A 2 -16.46 -36.97 -0.74
N LYS A 3 -15.24 -36.52 -1.07
CA LYS A 3 -14.50 -35.61 -0.20
C LYS A 3 -15.17 -34.25 -0.33
N ASN A 4 -15.91 -33.87 0.71
CA ASN A 4 -16.32 -32.50 0.94
C ASN A 4 -15.05 -31.65 1.06
N ILE A 5 -14.85 -30.73 0.12
CA ILE A 5 -14.02 -29.55 0.36
C ILE A 5 -14.99 -28.48 0.78
N SER A 6 -15.04 -28.29 2.09
CA SER A 6 -15.66 -27.17 2.77
C SER A 6 -14.96 -25.88 2.37
N THR A 7 -15.74 -24.93 1.86
CA THR A 7 -15.47 -23.49 1.91
C THR A 7 -14.22 -23.01 1.14
N ILE A 8 -14.44 -22.57 -0.11
CA ILE A 8 -13.53 -21.63 -0.77
C ILE A 8 -13.92 -20.23 -0.26
N THR A 9 -13.17 -19.74 0.71
CA THR A 9 -13.19 -18.35 1.21
C THR A 9 -12.80 -17.41 0.05
N PRO A 10 -13.37 -16.20 -0.05
CA PRO A 10 -13.49 -15.49 -1.32
C PRO A 10 -12.13 -15.12 -1.90
N LEU A 11 -12.04 -15.16 -3.23
CA LEU A 11 -10.86 -14.89 -4.06
C LEU A 11 -10.26 -13.48 -3.94
N PHE A 12 -10.75 -12.68 -2.99
CA PHE A 12 -10.16 -11.46 -2.49
C PHE A 12 -10.60 -11.34 -1.03
N PRO A 13 -9.70 -11.13 -0.05
CA PRO A 13 -10.16 -10.56 1.20
C PRO A 13 -10.77 -9.21 0.83
N ALA A 14 -12.05 -9.02 1.13
CA ALA A 14 -12.64 -7.71 1.08
C ALA A 14 -11.94 -6.91 2.21
N MET A 15 -10.86 -6.21 1.85
CA MET A 15 -9.93 -5.64 2.81
C MET A 15 -10.39 -4.26 3.23
N LYS A 16 -10.53 -4.09 4.54
CA LYS A 16 -10.64 -2.77 5.16
C LYS A 16 -9.26 -2.14 5.19
N TYR A 17 -9.00 -1.17 4.32
CA TYR A 17 -7.72 -0.47 4.35
C TYR A 17 -7.67 0.55 5.47
N THR A 18 -6.66 0.42 6.29
CA THR A 18 -6.28 1.41 7.27
C THR A 18 -4.85 1.82 6.95
N LEU A 19 -4.66 3.08 6.53
CA LEU A 19 -3.35 3.60 6.19
C LEU A 19 -2.76 4.21 7.45
N SER A 20 -1.68 3.61 7.94
CA SER A 20 -1.00 4.08 9.14
C SER A 20 0.06 5.09 8.77
N GLY A 21 0.17 6.22 9.48
CA GLY A 21 1.19 7.22 9.15
C GLY A 21 1.82 7.95 10.33
N PHE A 22 2.93 8.63 10.02
CA PHE A 22 3.57 9.61 10.90
C PHE A 22 4.30 10.68 10.09
N THR A 23 4.52 11.83 10.73
CA THR A 23 5.24 12.96 10.13
C THR A 23 6.43 13.34 11.00
N PHE A 24 7.57 13.58 10.37
CA PHE A 24 8.75 14.20 10.99
C PHE A 24 9.14 15.47 10.23
N THR A 25 9.75 16.43 10.91
CA THR A 25 10.16 17.69 10.29
C THR A 25 11.61 18.02 10.59
N GLU A 26 12.32 18.47 9.55
CA GLU A 26 13.69 18.96 9.64
C GLU A 26 13.78 20.27 8.85
N GLY A 27 14.01 21.38 9.56
CA GLY A 27 14.06 22.71 8.93
C GLY A 27 12.82 23.03 8.10
N THR A 28 12.99 23.22 6.80
CA THR A 28 11.94 23.52 5.82
C THR A 28 11.40 22.27 5.11
N ILE A 29 11.69 21.07 5.59
CA ILE A 29 11.22 19.82 4.99
C ILE A 29 10.26 19.08 5.95
N TRP A 30 9.22 18.49 5.38
CA TRP A 30 8.39 17.46 6.00
C TRP A 30 8.69 16.11 5.35
N PHE A 31 8.85 15.10 6.19
CA PHE A 31 8.87 13.70 5.79
C PHE A 31 7.59 13.06 6.30
N LEU A 32 6.76 12.59 5.37
CA LEU A 32 5.52 11.88 5.68
C LEU A 32 5.70 10.42 5.31
N TYR A 33 5.40 9.54 6.25
CA TYR A 33 5.45 8.11 6.08
C TYR A 33 4.04 7.56 6.21
N TYR A 34 3.65 6.73 5.24
CA TYR A 34 2.43 5.97 5.28
C TYR A 34 2.74 4.49 5.04
N SER A 35 1.91 3.61 5.58
CA SER A 35 2.08 2.17 5.41
C SER A 35 0.74 1.44 5.37
N LEU A 36 0.69 0.42 4.51
CA LEU A 36 -0.42 -0.52 4.41
C LEU A 36 0.02 -1.83 5.05
N PHE A 37 -0.72 -2.27 6.07
CA PHE A 37 -0.47 -3.54 6.74
C PHE A 37 -1.45 -4.60 6.23
N HIS A 38 -0.91 -5.74 5.84
CA HIS A 38 -1.67 -6.94 5.50
C HIS A 38 -1.35 -8.05 6.49
N PRO A 39 -2.36 -8.75 7.05
CA PRO A 39 -2.11 -9.88 7.94
C PRO A 39 -1.33 -11.03 7.28
N ARG A 40 -1.40 -11.14 5.94
CA ARG A 40 -0.72 -12.17 5.17
C ARG A 40 -0.41 -11.65 3.79
N ASP A 41 0.79 -11.92 3.28
CA ASP A 41 1.18 -11.82 1.88
C ASP A 41 0.88 -13.12 1.11
N TYR A 42 0.30 -12.97 -0.08
CA TYR A 42 -0.11 -14.04 -0.97
C TYR A 42 0.64 -13.97 -2.30
N THR A 43 0.84 -15.13 -2.93
CA THR A 43 1.35 -15.21 -4.29
C THR A 43 0.33 -15.90 -5.21
N TYR A 44 0.68 -16.01 -6.50
CA TYR A 44 -0.11 -16.76 -7.48
C TYR A 44 -0.05 -18.28 -7.29
N GLU A 45 0.97 -18.76 -6.58
CA GLU A 45 1.23 -20.17 -6.36
C GLU A 45 0.59 -20.59 -5.03
N ASP A 46 0.35 -21.90 -4.86
CA ASP A 46 -0.12 -22.42 -3.59
C ASP A 46 0.89 -22.06 -2.48
N CYS A 47 0.43 -21.40 -1.42
CA CYS A 47 1.28 -20.94 -0.32
C CYS A 47 2.02 -22.09 0.38
N ALA A 48 1.52 -23.32 0.33
CA ALA A 48 2.23 -24.49 0.85
C ALA A 48 3.52 -24.81 0.04
N THR A 49 3.61 -24.32 -1.19
CA THR A 49 4.70 -24.57 -2.12
C THR A 49 5.44 -23.31 -2.58
N SER A 50 4.85 -22.15 -2.38
CA SER A 50 5.42 -20.86 -2.76
C SER A 50 6.38 -20.36 -1.70
N GLY A 51 7.57 -19.94 -2.12
CA GLY A 51 8.53 -19.27 -1.24
C GLY A 51 8.19 -17.80 -0.94
N GLY A 52 7.09 -17.27 -1.50
CA GLY A 52 6.72 -15.87 -1.37
C GLY A 52 5.53 -15.58 -0.47
N CYS A 53 4.74 -16.58 -0.06
CA CYS A 53 3.67 -16.31 0.93
C CYS A 53 4.28 -16.17 2.32
N HIS A 54 3.86 -15.18 3.08
CA HIS A 54 4.28 -15.02 4.48
C HIS A 54 3.23 -14.31 5.33
N GLU A 55 3.29 -14.52 6.65
CA GLU A 55 2.47 -13.76 7.58
C GLU A 55 3.02 -12.36 7.78
N ASN A 56 2.12 -11.40 7.95
CA ASN A 56 2.41 -9.99 8.16
C ASN A 56 3.19 -9.39 6.99
N ASP A 57 2.61 -8.37 6.40
CA ASP A 57 3.27 -7.60 5.36
C ASP A 57 3.01 -6.12 5.59
N LEU A 58 4.04 -5.31 5.41
CA LEU A 58 4.00 -3.88 5.64
C LEU A 58 4.73 -3.18 4.51
N GLU A 59 3.94 -2.70 3.57
CA GLU A 59 4.41 -1.91 2.45
C GLU A 59 4.27 -0.42 2.78
N SER A 60 5.16 0.41 2.23
CA SER A 60 5.29 1.80 2.65
C SER A 60 5.33 2.81 1.51
N ILE A 61 4.91 4.03 1.83
CA ILE A 61 4.98 5.22 1.00
C ILE A 61 5.74 6.27 1.81
N GLN A 62 6.76 6.86 1.22
CA GLN A 62 7.48 8.00 1.79
C GLN A 62 7.31 9.21 0.89
N ILE A 63 6.87 10.32 1.48
CA ILE A 63 6.64 11.59 0.80
C ILE A 63 7.56 12.63 1.43
N VAL A 64 8.33 13.31 0.61
CA VAL A 64 9.16 14.44 1.05
C VAL A 64 8.58 15.72 0.47
N VAL A 65 8.22 16.63 1.36
CA VAL A 65 7.58 17.89 1.01
C VAL A 65 8.44 19.04 1.52
N GLU A 66 8.76 19.97 0.64
CA GLU A 66 9.39 21.22 1.02
C GLU A 66 8.32 22.24 1.39
N LYS A 67 8.41 22.80 2.60
CA LYS A 67 7.55 23.87 3.07
C LYS A 67 7.73 25.10 2.19
N ASP A 68 6.61 25.68 1.80
CA ASP A 68 6.55 26.98 1.14
C ASP A 68 5.44 27.82 1.80
N ASN A 69 4.94 28.85 1.10
CA ASN A 69 3.89 29.73 1.63
C ASN A 69 2.47 29.14 1.44
N THR A 70 2.33 27.88 1.03
CA THR A 70 1.06 27.18 0.91
C THR A 70 0.79 26.29 2.13
N PRO A 71 -0.47 25.87 2.37
CA PRO A 71 -0.79 24.97 3.48
C PRO A 71 -0.14 23.58 3.39
N PHE A 72 0.19 23.12 2.18
CA PHE A 72 0.63 21.74 1.92
C PHE A 72 2.06 21.63 1.41
N GLY A 73 2.74 22.76 1.16
CA GLY A 73 4.10 22.76 0.64
C GLY A 73 4.18 22.24 -0.80
N ARG A 74 5.41 21.95 -1.22
CA ARG A 74 5.73 21.42 -2.55
C ARG A 74 6.31 20.01 -2.45
N LEU A 75 5.65 19.05 -3.09
CA LEU A 75 6.15 17.68 -3.22
C LEU A 75 7.51 17.66 -3.95
N ARG A 76 8.50 17.01 -3.34
CA ARG A 76 9.87 16.87 -3.87
C ARG A 76 10.19 15.45 -4.29
N VAL A 77 9.86 14.49 -3.43
CA VAL A 77 10.14 13.06 -3.60
C VAL A 77 8.90 12.26 -3.21
N PHE A 78 8.60 11.26 -4.02
CA PHE A 78 7.56 10.28 -3.74
C PHE A 78 8.15 8.89 -3.93
N GLU A 79 8.32 8.16 -2.84
CA GLU A 79 8.89 6.82 -2.82
C GLU A 79 7.81 5.81 -2.44
N THR A 80 7.82 4.67 -3.11
CA THR A 80 6.95 3.53 -2.77
C THR A 80 7.79 2.27 -2.60
N LEU A 81 7.36 1.38 -1.72
CA LEU A 81 7.94 0.06 -1.54
C LEU A 81 7.08 -0.97 -2.26
N ALA A 82 7.74 -1.85 -3.02
CA ALA A 82 7.16 -3.08 -3.47
C ALA A 82 8.14 -4.23 -3.27
N HIS A 83 7.75 -5.16 -2.42
CA HIS A 83 8.51 -6.31 -1.97
C HIS A 83 9.85 -5.92 -1.34
N GLN A 84 10.92 -5.85 -2.14
CA GLN A 84 12.29 -5.56 -1.69
C GLN A 84 12.88 -4.35 -2.42
N SER A 85 12.07 -3.62 -3.17
CA SER A 85 12.52 -2.54 -4.04
C SER A 85 11.82 -1.23 -3.71
N ILE A 86 12.63 -0.18 -3.57
CA ILE A 86 12.16 1.20 -3.40
C ILE A 86 12.10 1.83 -4.78
N TYR A 87 10.94 2.37 -5.13
CA TYR A 87 10.67 3.05 -6.39
C TYR A 87 10.61 4.54 -6.17
N LEU A 88 11.32 5.32 -6.98
CA LEU A 88 11.38 6.78 -6.87
C LEU A 88 10.54 7.43 -7.97
N TYR A 89 9.61 8.29 -7.58
CA TYR A 89 8.80 9.13 -8.46
C TYR A 89 8.97 10.60 -8.11
N THR A 90 8.81 11.48 -9.11
CA THR A 90 8.88 12.93 -8.93
C THR A 90 7.75 13.64 -9.69
N LEU A 91 7.43 14.90 -9.36
CA LEU A 91 6.52 15.72 -10.19
C LEU A 91 7.25 16.44 -11.34
N GLY A 92 8.58 16.42 -11.34
CA GLY A 92 9.42 17.11 -12.30
C GLY A 92 10.89 17.01 -11.90
N ASP A 93 11.69 18.02 -12.19
CA ASP A 93 13.14 18.05 -11.93
C ASP A 93 13.47 18.33 -10.45
N THR A 94 12.64 17.84 -9.52
CA THR A 94 12.67 18.22 -8.10
C THR A 94 13.69 17.43 -7.29
N ALA A 95 14.12 16.26 -7.76
CA ALA A 95 15.14 15.41 -7.15
C ALA A 95 15.97 14.73 -8.23
N GLY A 96 17.30 14.66 -8.05
CA GLY A 96 18.19 13.97 -8.98
C GLY A 96 18.18 12.46 -8.76
N GLY A 97 18.02 11.66 -9.82
CA GLY A 97 17.96 10.20 -9.77
C GLY A 97 19.31 9.48 -9.63
N ASN A 98 20.22 10.02 -8.80
CA ASN A 98 21.60 9.53 -8.72
C ASN A 98 21.74 8.27 -7.85
N PHE A 99 21.04 8.20 -6.71
CA PHE A 99 21.08 7.04 -5.80
C PHE A 99 19.99 6.03 -6.15
N LEU A 100 18.76 6.50 -6.35
CA LEU A 100 17.65 5.73 -6.92
C LEU A 100 17.34 6.25 -8.32
N LYS A 101 17.15 5.33 -9.27
CA LYS A 101 16.69 5.69 -10.61
C LYS A 101 15.26 6.22 -10.51
N ILE A 102 14.98 7.36 -11.14
CA ILE A 102 13.61 7.87 -11.26
C ILE A 102 12.81 6.90 -12.14
N ASN A 103 11.77 6.30 -11.57
CA ASN A 103 10.89 5.35 -12.23
C ASN A 103 9.83 6.04 -13.09
N GLY A 104 9.46 7.27 -12.77
CA GLY A 104 8.51 8.05 -13.55
C GLY A 104 8.02 9.29 -12.82
N LYS A 105 6.95 9.86 -13.37
CA LYS A 105 6.21 10.93 -12.70
C LYS A 105 5.12 10.32 -11.83
N VAL A 106 4.91 10.89 -10.65
CA VAL A 106 3.77 10.53 -9.79
C VAL A 106 2.49 11.10 -10.41
N GLU A 107 1.44 10.28 -10.44
CA GLU A 107 0.09 10.70 -10.85
C GLU A 107 -0.58 11.44 -9.68
N LEU A 108 -1.28 12.52 -9.99
CA LEU A 108 -2.07 13.27 -9.02
C LEU A 108 -3.55 13.19 -9.39
N GLU A 109 -4.39 12.96 -8.39
CA GLU A 109 -5.82 13.25 -8.44
C GLU A 109 -6.04 14.52 -7.63
N GLU A 110 -6.47 15.59 -8.30
CA GLU A 110 -6.39 16.96 -7.76
C GLU A 110 -4.94 17.28 -7.32
N ASP A 111 -4.70 17.45 -6.02
CA ASP A 111 -3.38 17.71 -5.45
C ASP A 111 -2.81 16.52 -4.65
N HIS A 112 -3.47 15.35 -4.71
CA HIS A 112 -3.09 14.17 -3.94
C HIS A 112 -2.38 13.12 -4.80
N PRO A 113 -1.22 12.59 -4.36
CA PRO A 113 -0.58 11.46 -5.02
C PRO A 113 -1.50 10.23 -5.09
N VAL A 114 -1.56 9.62 -6.26
CA VAL A 114 -2.25 8.35 -6.50
C VAL A 114 -1.25 7.21 -6.39
N VAL A 115 -1.65 6.15 -5.69
CA VAL A 115 -0.90 4.90 -5.61
C VAL A 115 -1.72 3.73 -6.13
N TYR A 116 -1.00 2.73 -6.62
CA TYR A 116 -1.51 1.47 -7.11
C TYR A 116 -0.93 0.35 -6.25
N VAL A 117 -1.80 -0.49 -5.71
CA VAL A 117 -1.44 -1.60 -4.81
C VAL A 117 -1.72 -2.91 -5.53
N GLU A 118 -0.76 -3.83 -5.53
CA GLU A 118 -0.99 -5.17 -6.06
C GLU A 118 -2.01 -5.93 -5.21
N ALA A 119 -2.90 -6.68 -5.86
CA ALA A 119 -3.93 -7.44 -5.16
C ALA A 119 -3.38 -8.65 -4.37
N LEU A 120 -2.24 -9.18 -4.81
CA LEU A 120 -1.42 -10.20 -4.15
C LEU A 120 0.00 -9.61 -4.08
N GLY A 121 0.83 -9.95 -3.10
CA GLY A 121 2.18 -9.36 -3.00
C GLY A 121 2.20 -7.94 -2.42
N TYR A 122 1.08 -7.22 -2.50
CA TYR A 122 0.81 -5.88 -1.96
C TYR A 122 1.77 -4.74 -2.30
N GLY A 123 2.66 -4.96 -3.26
CA GLY A 123 3.59 -3.94 -3.71
C GLY A 123 2.88 -2.64 -4.11
N ILE A 124 3.43 -1.51 -3.65
CA ILE A 124 2.88 -0.18 -3.88
C ILE A 124 3.67 0.52 -4.99
N TYR A 125 2.96 1.14 -5.92
CA TYR A 125 3.55 1.81 -7.08
C TYR A 125 2.88 3.16 -7.34
N GLY A 126 3.67 4.14 -7.79
CA GLY A 126 3.20 5.46 -8.23
C GLY A 126 2.70 5.51 -9.67
N HIS A 127 2.44 4.36 -10.31
CA HIS A 127 1.96 4.27 -11.69
C HIS A 127 1.03 3.06 -11.89
N LYS A 128 0.16 3.13 -12.90
CA LYS A 128 -0.80 2.07 -13.22
C LYS A 128 -0.11 0.73 -13.44
N LEU A 129 -0.55 -0.27 -12.68
CA LEU A 129 -0.11 -1.64 -12.85
C LEU A 129 -0.94 -2.33 -13.93
N ILE A 130 -0.26 -3.03 -14.84
CA ILE A 130 -0.88 -4.01 -15.71
C ILE A 130 -0.51 -5.38 -15.15
N SER A 131 -1.26 -5.84 -14.14
CA SER A 131 -1.01 -7.14 -13.52
C SER A 131 -1.75 -8.27 -14.26
N ARG A 132 -1.26 -9.50 -14.12
CA ARG A 132 -1.98 -10.69 -14.63
C ARG A 132 -3.37 -10.81 -13.98
N ILE A 133 -3.53 -10.42 -12.72
CA ILE A 133 -4.82 -10.38 -12.02
C ILE A 133 -5.80 -9.43 -12.71
N HIS A 134 -5.36 -8.23 -13.09
CA HIS A 134 -6.20 -7.30 -13.84
C HIS A 134 -6.74 -7.94 -15.13
N LEU A 135 -5.90 -8.77 -15.80
CA LEU A 135 -6.27 -9.51 -17.01
C LEU A 135 -7.17 -10.74 -16.75
N TYR A 136 -7.05 -11.43 -15.59
CA TYR A 136 -7.76 -12.68 -15.30
C TYR A 136 -9.02 -12.52 -14.41
N LEU A 137 -8.99 -11.65 -13.42
CA LEU A 137 -10.05 -11.46 -12.41
C LEU A 137 -10.88 -10.19 -12.65
N GLY A 138 -10.39 -9.26 -13.47
CA GLY A 138 -11.17 -8.17 -14.05
C GLY A 138 -11.76 -7.21 -13.03
N GLY A 139 -10.95 -6.27 -12.56
CA GLY A 139 -11.43 -5.17 -11.72
C GLY A 139 -10.30 -4.36 -11.09
N VAL A 140 -10.63 -3.14 -10.68
CA VAL A 140 -9.83 -2.28 -9.81
C VAL A 140 -10.79 -1.74 -8.76
N VAL A 141 -10.38 -1.82 -7.49
CA VAL A 141 -11.09 -1.11 -6.42
C VAL A 141 -10.38 0.21 -6.18
N THR A 142 -11.14 1.31 -6.22
CA THR A 142 -10.63 2.65 -5.94
C THR A 142 -10.98 3.02 -4.51
N TYR A 143 -9.94 3.26 -3.71
CA TYR A 143 -10.08 3.69 -2.33
C TYR A 143 -9.88 5.19 -2.18
N ARG A 144 -10.70 5.82 -1.33
CA ARG A 144 -10.67 7.26 -1.03
C ARG A 144 -10.60 7.49 0.46
N VAL A 145 -9.99 8.59 0.88
CA VAL A 145 -9.89 8.91 2.31
C VAL A 145 -11.28 9.18 2.88
N GLY A 146 -11.56 8.62 4.06
CA GLY A 146 -12.80 8.81 4.81
C GLY A 146 -12.56 8.74 6.31
N GLU A 147 -13.60 8.99 7.10
CA GLU A 147 -13.54 8.93 8.57
C GLU A 147 -13.50 7.50 9.10
N GLN A 148 -14.05 6.55 8.33
CA GLN A 148 -14.11 5.14 8.68
C GLN A 148 -13.84 4.30 7.45
N ALA A 149 -12.94 3.32 7.58
CA ALA A 149 -12.65 2.43 6.47
C ALA A 149 -13.76 1.41 6.24
N GLU A 150 -13.95 1.08 4.97
CA GLU A 150 -15.00 0.21 4.45
C GLU A 150 -14.40 -1.05 3.82
N VAL A 151 -15.29 -2.00 3.56
CA VAL A 151 -14.98 -3.25 2.90
C VAL A 151 -15.61 -3.17 1.50
N PRO A 152 -14.86 -3.40 0.42
CA PRO A 152 -15.42 -3.38 -0.93
C PRO A 152 -16.50 -4.46 -1.10
N GLU A 153 -17.60 -4.11 -1.77
CA GLU A 153 -18.65 -5.04 -2.18
C GLU A 153 -18.24 -5.83 -3.43
N SER A 154 -17.35 -5.27 -4.26
CA SER A 154 -16.88 -5.91 -5.48
C SER A 154 -15.45 -5.53 -5.87
N THR A 155 -14.87 -6.27 -6.81
CA THR A 155 -13.55 -5.96 -7.40
C THR A 155 -13.57 -4.74 -8.32
N LYS A 156 -14.72 -4.08 -8.49
CA LYS A 156 -14.92 -2.94 -9.40
C LYS A 156 -15.46 -1.70 -8.68
N ASP A 157 -15.43 -1.69 -7.35
CA ASP A 157 -15.96 -0.56 -6.59
C ASP A 157 -15.07 0.67 -6.78
N GLU A 158 -15.67 1.80 -7.09
CA GLU A 158 -14.94 3.01 -7.47
C GLU A 158 -14.80 4.02 -6.33
N ASN A 159 -15.46 3.80 -5.19
CA ASN A 159 -15.50 4.77 -4.07
C ASN A 159 -15.58 4.06 -2.71
N VAL A 160 -14.59 3.24 -2.38
CA VAL A 160 -14.51 2.58 -1.07
C VAL A 160 -13.68 3.44 -0.12
N LEU A 161 -14.11 3.63 1.13
CA LEU A 161 -13.37 4.46 2.07
C LEU A 161 -12.20 3.72 2.73
N TYR A 162 -11.07 4.41 2.87
CA TYR A 162 -9.98 4.05 3.78
C TYR A 162 -9.83 5.10 4.87
N GLU A 163 -9.29 4.69 6.01
CA GLU A 163 -9.10 5.54 7.19
C GLU A 163 -7.60 5.78 7.41
N LEU A 164 -7.23 7.03 7.68
CA LEU A 164 -5.89 7.40 8.14
C LEU A 164 -5.82 7.23 9.66
N VAL A 165 -4.93 6.36 10.13
CA VAL A 165 -4.73 6.17 11.57
C VAL A 165 -3.28 6.46 11.98
N PRO A 166 -3.03 6.94 13.20
CA PRO A 166 -1.67 7.12 13.68
C PRO A 166 -1.01 5.76 13.94
N ILE A 167 0.15 5.49 13.32
CA ILE A 167 0.88 4.23 13.54
C ILE A 167 1.25 4.03 15.02
N TYR A 168 1.52 5.14 15.71
CA TYR A 168 1.90 5.14 17.13
C TYR A 168 0.76 4.69 18.05
N GLU A 169 -0.50 4.81 17.62
CA GLU A 169 -1.68 4.42 18.38
C GLU A 169 -2.19 3.02 17.98
N THR A 170 -1.82 2.54 16.79
CA THR A 170 -2.27 1.26 16.24
C THR A 170 -1.16 0.20 16.30
N LEU A 171 -0.37 0.06 15.22
CA LEU A 171 0.61 -1.02 15.05
C LEU A 171 1.76 -0.92 16.05
N TRP A 172 2.26 0.28 16.34
CA TRP A 172 3.41 0.48 17.21
C TRP A 172 3.14 0.04 18.66
N GLN A 173 1.89 0.18 19.13
CA GLN A 173 1.47 -0.33 20.45
C GLN A 173 1.62 -1.84 20.56
N ARG A 174 1.66 -2.54 19.42
CA ARG A 174 1.75 -4.00 19.33
C ARG A 174 3.14 -4.49 18.88
N ARG A 175 4.13 -3.61 18.70
CA ARG A 175 5.47 -3.98 18.17
C ARG A 175 6.20 -5.12 18.90
N ALA A 176 5.87 -5.35 20.18
CA ALA A 176 6.46 -6.43 20.98
C ALA A 176 5.61 -7.72 20.98
N LYS A 177 4.42 -7.69 20.36
CA LYS A 177 3.54 -8.85 20.20
C LYS A 177 3.98 -9.63 18.98
N MET A 178 4.98 -10.47 19.17
CA MET A 178 5.39 -11.46 18.18
C MET A 178 4.49 -12.69 18.36
N GLY A 179 3.80 -13.11 17.29
CA GLY A 179 3.05 -14.37 17.27
C GLY A 179 3.99 -15.57 17.23
N ASP A 180 3.42 -16.77 17.15
CA ASP A 180 4.15 -18.01 16.86
C ASP A 180 4.56 -18.11 15.38
N GLY A 181 3.93 -17.31 14.51
CA GLY A 181 4.20 -17.30 13.07
C GLY A 181 3.41 -18.35 12.31
N GLU A 182 2.39 -18.96 12.94
CA GLU A 182 1.56 -20.06 12.40
C GLU A 182 0.07 -19.67 12.35
N SER A 183 -0.25 -18.37 12.37
CA SER A 183 -1.62 -17.84 12.37
C SER A 183 -2.46 -18.32 11.18
N PHE A 184 -1.83 -18.63 10.06
CA PHE A 184 -2.47 -19.03 8.82
C PHE A 184 -1.87 -20.30 8.17
N ASP A 185 -1.14 -21.11 8.94
CA ASP A 185 -0.60 -22.42 8.51
C ASP A 185 -1.62 -23.57 8.62
#